data_AF-A0A1E3VY32-F1
#
_entry.id   AF-A0A1E3VY32-F1
#
_cell.length_a   1.000
_cell.length_b   1.000
_cell.length_c   1.000
_cell.angle_alpha   90.00
_cell.angle_beta   90.00
_cell.angle_gamma   90.00
#
_symmetry.space_group_name_H-M   'P 1'
#
loop_
_entity.id
_entity.type
_entity.pdbx_description
1 polymer ?
#
loop_
_entity_poly.entity_id
_entity_poly.type
_entity_poly.pdbx_seq_one_letter_code
_entity_poly.pdbx_strand_id
1 'polypeptide(L)'
;MLVDNKAVTLPDRINSCIRLGLNGKPLPEDSREMTALIAYLEFVGKDVPEGVRLPGSGLLPVALPGEVPSARRGADVYAQHCVSCHGEDGQGAPRLPPEVGYYVPPLWGPDSFNGGAGMGQIAYAAAYIRANMPVGVDYKNPLLSVQDAWDVAAYMIAHPRPIAPANPPVVPMVIEDLPIEPPPDAEAALPGQELTPDLTTQPGGRAP
;
A
#
# COMPACT_ATOMS: atom_id res chain seq x y z
N MET A 1 -11.60 -16.36 -8.36
CA MET A 1 -11.46 -14.91 -8.10
C MET A 1 -11.30 -14.18 -9.43
N LEU A 2 -11.64 -12.89 -9.54
CA LEU A 2 -11.42 -12.13 -10.77
C LEU A 2 -10.11 -11.32 -10.66
N VAL A 3 -9.21 -11.49 -11.63
CA VAL A 3 -8.01 -10.65 -11.84
C VAL A 3 -7.97 -10.35 -13.34
N ASP A 4 -7.83 -9.07 -13.73
CA ASP A 4 -7.87 -8.64 -15.14
C ASP A 4 -9.10 -9.12 -15.93
N ASN A 5 -10.28 -9.07 -15.30
CA ASN A 5 -11.54 -9.54 -15.89
C ASN A 5 -11.54 -11.04 -16.29
N LYS A 6 -10.62 -11.82 -15.72
CA LYS A 6 -10.52 -13.27 -15.91
C LYS A 6 -10.70 -13.99 -14.58
N ALA A 7 -11.44 -15.10 -14.62
CA ALA A 7 -11.48 -16.03 -13.51
C ALA A 7 -10.10 -16.70 -13.37
N VAL A 8 -9.47 -16.53 -12.21
CA VAL A 8 -8.23 -17.21 -11.82
C VAL A 8 -8.49 -18.15 -10.66
N THR A 9 -7.77 -19.27 -10.65
CA THR A 9 -7.80 -20.25 -9.57
C THR A 9 -6.89 -19.84 -8.41
N LEU A 10 -6.96 -20.55 -7.28
CA LEU A 10 -6.05 -20.34 -6.16
C LEU A 10 -4.59 -20.71 -6.52
N PRO A 11 -4.30 -21.85 -7.18
CA PRO A 11 -2.98 -22.12 -7.74
C PRO A 11 -2.42 -20.99 -8.62
N ASP A 12 -3.24 -20.45 -9.54
CA ASP A 12 -2.84 -19.33 -10.39
C ASP A 12 -2.43 -18.11 -9.56
N ARG A 13 -3.21 -17.80 -8.52
CA ARG A 13 -2.94 -16.65 -7.66
C ARG A 13 -1.66 -16.84 -6.85
N ILE A 14 -1.44 -18.04 -6.30
CA ILE A 14 -0.20 -18.41 -5.58
C ILE A 14 0.99 -18.28 -6.52
N ASN A 15 0.92 -18.85 -7.72
CA ASN A 15 1.99 -18.78 -8.70
C ASN A 15 2.27 -17.36 -9.20
N SER A 16 1.25 -16.49 -9.27
CA SER A 16 1.44 -15.06 -9.51
C SER A 16 2.27 -14.42 -8.39
N CYS A 17 2.00 -14.73 -7.12
CA CYS A 17 2.81 -14.26 -6.00
C CYS A 17 4.24 -14.79 -6.04
N ILE A 18 4.45 -16.08 -6.34
CA ILE A 18 5.78 -16.68 -6.43
C ILE A 18 6.60 -16.03 -7.55
N ARG A 19 6.00 -15.88 -8.74
CA ARG A 19 6.70 -15.30 -9.89
C ARG A 19 7.03 -13.83 -9.71
N LEU A 20 6.15 -13.06 -9.08
CA LEU A 20 6.27 -11.60 -9.01
C LEU A 20 6.84 -11.13 -7.68
N GLY A 21 6.19 -11.52 -6.57
CA GLY A 21 6.59 -11.13 -5.22
C GLY A 21 7.88 -11.80 -4.74
N LEU A 22 8.12 -13.06 -5.13
CA LEU A 22 9.32 -13.80 -4.74
C LEU A 22 10.38 -13.89 -5.85
N ASN A 23 10.12 -13.29 -7.02
CA ASN A 23 10.97 -13.41 -8.21
C ASN A 23 11.35 -14.87 -8.56
N GLY A 24 10.44 -15.80 -8.27
CA GLY A 24 10.67 -17.23 -8.33
C GLY A 24 10.13 -17.90 -9.60
N LYS A 25 10.18 -19.23 -9.60
CA LYS A 25 9.57 -20.08 -10.64
C LYS A 25 8.24 -20.62 -10.12
N PRO A 26 7.18 -20.64 -10.95
CA PRO A 26 5.91 -21.27 -10.58
C PRO A 26 6.08 -22.71 -10.10
N LEU A 27 5.26 -23.11 -9.15
CA LEU A 27 5.15 -24.50 -8.69
C LEU A 27 4.21 -25.27 -9.61
N PRO A 28 4.47 -26.57 -9.85
CA PRO A 28 3.47 -27.46 -10.45
C PRO A 28 2.20 -27.47 -9.61
N GLU A 29 1.03 -27.45 -10.26
CA GLU A 29 -0.25 -27.38 -9.56
C GLU A 29 -0.52 -28.61 -8.69
N ASP A 30 -0.03 -29.78 -9.12
CA ASP A 30 -0.11 -31.06 -8.42
C ASP A 30 1.04 -31.31 -7.44
N SER A 31 1.92 -30.31 -7.23
CA SER A 31 3.04 -30.44 -6.29
C SER A 31 2.55 -30.54 -4.85
N ARG A 32 3.39 -31.20 -4.02
CA ARG A 32 3.20 -31.26 -2.57
C ARG A 32 3.17 -29.85 -1.97
N GLU A 33 4.03 -28.96 -2.45
CA GLU A 33 4.16 -27.58 -1.97
C GLU A 33 2.91 -26.76 -2.28
N MET A 34 2.37 -26.83 -3.50
CA MET A 34 1.12 -26.15 -3.87
C MET A 34 -0.05 -26.68 -3.02
N THR A 35 -0.16 -28.00 -2.90
CA THR A 35 -1.20 -28.65 -2.09
C THR A 35 -1.13 -28.20 -0.63
N ALA A 36 0.06 -28.10 -0.05
CA ALA A 36 0.26 -27.66 1.33
C ALA A 36 -0.14 -26.19 1.53
N LEU A 37 0.19 -25.31 0.58
CA LEU A 37 -0.22 -23.89 0.64
C LEU A 37 -1.74 -23.73 0.57
N ILE A 38 -2.40 -24.48 -0.31
CA ILE A 38 -3.86 -24.47 -0.44
C ILE A 38 -4.52 -24.98 0.84
N ALA A 39 -4.09 -26.14 1.34
CA ALA A 39 -4.64 -26.71 2.57
C ALA A 39 -4.49 -25.76 3.77
N TYR A 40 -3.37 -25.03 3.85
CA TYR A 40 -3.20 -24.00 4.89
C TYR A 40 -4.18 -22.83 4.73
N LEU A 41 -4.37 -22.32 3.51
CA LEU A 41 -5.31 -21.22 3.25
C LEU A 41 -6.76 -21.63 3.53
N GLU A 42 -7.15 -22.84 3.15
CA GLU A 42 -8.46 -23.43 3.49
C GLU A 42 -8.63 -23.59 5.00
N PHE A 43 -7.59 -24.05 5.69
CA PHE A 43 -7.61 -24.17 7.15
C PHE A 43 -7.78 -22.82 7.85
N VAL A 44 -7.06 -21.78 7.41
CA VAL A 44 -7.19 -20.41 7.94
C VAL A 44 -8.60 -19.86 7.70
N GLY A 45 -9.20 -20.19 6.55
CA GLY A 45 -10.54 -19.75 6.16
C GLY A 45 -11.70 -20.68 6.56
N LYS A 46 -11.46 -21.75 7.33
CA LYS A 46 -12.42 -22.86 7.52
C LYS A 46 -13.81 -22.47 8.06
N ASP A 47 -13.89 -21.37 8.80
CA ASP A 47 -15.11 -20.88 9.43
C ASP A 47 -15.74 -19.70 8.65
N VAL A 48 -15.20 -19.37 7.46
CA VAL A 48 -15.67 -18.29 6.59
C VAL A 48 -16.60 -18.88 5.53
N PRO A 49 -17.86 -18.42 5.43
CA PRO A 49 -18.74 -18.88 4.37
C PRO A 49 -18.19 -18.55 2.98
N GLU A 50 -18.40 -19.45 2.02
CA GLU A 50 -18.01 -19.21 0.64
C GLU A 50 -18.65 -17.92 0.09
N GLY A 51 -17.87 -17.18 -0.70
CA GLY A 51 -18.32 -15.93 -1.32
C GLY A 51 -18.36 -14.72 -0.38
N VAL A 52 -18.04 -14.87 0.90
CA VAL A 52 -18.01 -13.75 1.86
C VAL A 52 -16.64 -13.07 1.85
N ARG A 53 -16.64 -11.75 1.64
CA ARG A 53 -15.47 -10.89 1.84
C ARG A 53 -15.46 -10.38 3.27
N LEU A 54 -14.46 -10.78 4.06
CA LEU A 54 -14.36 -10.33 5.46
C LEU A 54 -13.86 -8.88 5.57
N PRO A 55 -14.32 -8.10 6.56
CA PRO A 55 -13.73 -6.82 6.89
C PRO A 55 -12.22 -6.94 7.15
N GLY A 56 -11.43 -6.05 6.56
CA GLY A 56 -9.96 -6.10 6.64
C GLY A 56 -9.29 -7.04 5.63
N SER A 57 -10.04 -7.69 4.73
CA SER A 57 -9.45 -8.50 3.66
C SER A 57 -8.73 -7.65 2.61
N GLY A 58 -7.46 -7.98 2.35
CA GLY A 58 -6.63 -7.29 1.37
C GLY A 58 -5.89 -6.10 1.97
N LEU A 59 -5.56 -5.11 1.14
CA LEU A 59 -4.95 -3.86 1.60
C LEU A 59 -6.04 -2.87 1.99
N LEU A 60 -5.84 -2.18 3.10
CA LEU A 60 -6.68 -1.04 3.46
C LEU A 60 -6.41 0.12 2.50
N PRO A 61 -7.45 0.77 1.96
CA PRO A 61 -7.26 1.94 1.13
C PRO A 61 -6.49 3.03 1.87
N VAL A 62 -5.60 3.72 1.16
CA VAL A 62 -4.92 4.92 1.65
C VAL A 62 -5.51 6.13 0.94
N ALA A 63 -5.74 7.22 1.69
CA ALA A 63 -6.16 8.48 1.10
C ALA A 63 -5.12 8.97 0.09
N LEU A 64 -5.56 9.77 -0.89
CA LEU A 64 -4.64 10.42 -1.81
C LEU A 64 -3.73 11.41 -1.05
N PRO A 65 -2.47 11.53 -1.46
CA PRO A 65 -1.57 12.49 -0.85
C PRO A 65 -1.96 13.91 -1.26
N GLY A 66 -1.68 14.89 -0.40
CA GLY A 66 -1.93 16.30 -0.70
C GLY A 66 -0.97 16.85 -1.76
N GLU A 67 0.21 16.24 -1.88
CA GLU A 67 1.24 16.57 -2.86
C GLU A 67 1.65 15.34 -3.67
N VAL A 68 2.21 15.59 -4.87
CA VAL A 68 2.81 14.52 -5.68
C VAL A 68 3.87 13.77 -4.87
N PRO A 69 3.83 12.43 -4.82
CA PRO A 69 4.82 11.63 -4.09
C PRO A 69 6.25 11.96 -4.52
N SER A 70 7.14 12.16 -3.54
CA SER A 70 8.53 12.57 -3.76
C SER A 70 9.50 11.58 -3.13
N ALA A 71 10.31 10.91 -3.97
CA ALA A 71 11.38 10.04 -3.48
C ALA A 71 12.40 10.80 -2.60
N ARG A 72 12.60 12.11 -2.84
CA ARG A 72 13.50 12.92 -2.02
C ARG A 72 13.00 13.08 -0.59
N ARG A 73 11.71 13.44 -0.39
CA ARG A 73 11.12 13.48 0.95
C ARG A 73 11.02 12.08 1.56
N GLY A 74 10.73 11.08 0.73
CA GLY A 74 10.69 9.68 1.15
C GLY A 74 12.02 9.16 1.69
N ALA A 75 13.15 9.68 1.19
CA ALA A 75 14.47 9.35 1.73
C ALA A 75 14.61 9.81 3.19
N ASP A 76 14.09 11.00 3.53
CA ASP A 76 14.12 11.51 4.90
C ASP A 76 13.24 10.65 5.83
N VAL A 77 12.03 10.28 5.36
CA VAL A 77 11.13 9.36 6.08
C VAL A 77 11.80 7.99 6.28
N TYR A 78 12.47 7.47 5.25
CA TYR A 78 13.18 6.20 5.30
C TYR A 78 14.30 6.21 6.33
N ALA A 79 15.12 7.26 6.33
CA ALA A 79 16.21 7.43 7.29
C ALA A 79 15.71 7.49 8.73
N GLN A 80 14.56 8.11 8.97
CA GLN A 80 13.99 8.27 10.31
C GLN A 80 13.29 7.00 10.82
N HIS A 81 12.62 6.25 9.95
CA HIS A 81 11.67 5.23 10.39
C HIS A 81 11.97 3.81 9.90
N CYS A 82 12.85 3.64 8.92
CA CYS A 82 12.98 2.37 8.19
C CYS A 82 14.41 1.80 8.20
N VAL A 83 15.44 2.65 8.12
CA VAL A 83 16.85 2.26 8.01
C VAL A 83 17.30 1.32 9.12
N SER A 84 16.83 1.55 10.36
CA SER A 84 17.25 0.75 11.53
C SER A 84 16.95 -0.74 11.40
N CYS A 85 15.95 -1.11 10.60
CA CYS A 85 15.59 -2.50 10.32
C CYS A 85 15.98 -2.92 8.90
N HIS A 86 15.65 -2.10 7.91
CA HIS A 86 15.81 -2.46 6.49
C HIS A 86 17.21 -2.16 5.93
N GLY A 87 18.07 -1.50 6.70
CA GLY A 87 19.43 -1.13 6.30
C GLY A 87 19.51 0.14 5.46
N GLU A 88 20.70 0.73 5.35
CA GLU A 88 20.91 1.95 4.57
C GLU A 88 20.65 1.74 3.07
N ASP A 89 20.96 0.54 2.57
CA ASP A 89 20.77 0.14 1.18
C ASP A 89 19.53 -0.74 0.98
N GLY A 90 18.58 -0.74 1.92
CA GLY A 90 17.34 -1.52 1.83
C GLY A 90 17.54 -3.03 1.74
N GLN A 91 18.73 -3.53 2.11
CA GLN A 91 19.15 -4.92 1.99
C GLN A 91 18.51 -5.85 3.02
N GLY A 92 17.85 -5.29 4.04
CA GLY A 92 17.26 -6.04 5.14
C GLY A 92 18.29 -6.73 6.01
N ALA A 93 17.84 -7.78 6.71
CA ALA A 93 18.66 -8.59 7.61
C ALA A 93 18.46 -10.08 7.28
N PRO A 94 19.45 -10.75 6.64
CA PRO A 94 19.33 -12.18 6.32
C PRO A 94 19.37 -13.03 7.58
N ARG A 95 18.78 -14.22 7.52
CA ARG A 95 18.90 -15.23 8.58
C ARG A 95 20.28 -15.87 8.55
N LEU A 96 20.78 -16.25 9.72
CA LEU A 96 22.04 -16.97 9.82
C LEU A 96 21.83 -18.47 9.57
N PRO A 97 22.77 -19.16 8.90
CA PRO A 97 22.70 -20.60 8.74
C PRO A 97 22.48 -21.34 10.07
N PRO A 98 21.66 -22.41 10.10
CA PRO A 98 21.09 -23.13 8.96
C PRO A 98 19.75 -22.54 8.44
N GLU A 99 19.28 -21.44 9.00
CA GLU A 99 18.03 -20.82 8.58
C GLU A 99 18.18 -20.13 7.21
N VAL A 100 17.09 -20.13 6.43
CA VAL A 100 17.06 -19.55 5.08
C VAL A 100 16.11 -18.36 5.06
N GLY A 101 16.44 -17.34 4.26
CA GLY A 101 15.62 -16.15 4.05
C GLY A 101 16.05 -14.97 4.94
N TYR A 102 15.09 -14.14 5.33
CA TYR A 102 15.34 -12.87 6.02
C TYR A 102 14.56 -12.77 7.33
N TYR A 103 15.16 -12.12 8.34
CA TYR A 103 14.47 -11.61 9.52
C TYR A 103 13.77 -10.29 9.20
N VAL A 104 14.44 -9.40 8.47
CA VAL A 104 13.87 -8.18 7.91
C VAL A 104 14.04 -8.25 6.40
N PRO A 105 12.95 -8.19 5.61
CA PRO A 105 13.06 -8.38 4.17
C PRO A 105 13.79 -7.22 3.48
N PRO A 106 14.51 -7.51 2.37
CA PRO A 106 15.01 -6.46 1.49
C PRO A 106 13.85 -5.74 0.81
N LEU A 107 13.95 -4.42 0.66
CA LEU A 107 12.92 -3.57 0.04
C LEU A 107 13.20 -3.30 -1.45
N TRP A 108 14.47 -3.37 -1.83
CA TRP A 108 14.97 -3.28 -3.20
C TRP A 108 16.26 -4.10 -3.33
N GLY A 109 16.93 -4.02 -4.48
CA GLY A 109 18.10 -4.85 -4.77
C GLY A 109 17.71 -6.25 -5.27
N PRO A 110 18.71 -7.11 -5.53
CA PRO A 110 18.54 -8.38 -6.26
C PRO A 110 17.63 -9.40 -5.55
N ASP A 111 17.55 -9.34 -4.22
CA ASP A 111 16.82 -10.31 -3.40
C ASP A 111 15.38 -9.84 -3.03
N SER A 112 14.96 -8.68 -3.54
CA SER A 112 13.62 -8.13 -3.33
C SER A 112 12.63 -8.63 -4.40
N PHE A 113 11.34 -8.32 -4.20
CA PHE A 113 10.30 -8.48 -5.22
C PHE A 113 10.66 -7.79 -6.54
N ASN A 114 10.21 -8.36 -7.65
CA ASN A 114 10.46 -7.80 -8.99
C ASN A 114 9.46 -6.70 -9.37
N GLY A 115 9.76 -5.96 -10.44
CA GLY A 115 8.94 -4.81 -10.87
C GLY A 115 7.48 -5.13 -11.24
N GLY A 116 7.11 -6.41 -11.37
CA GLY A 116 5.73 -6.82 -11.65
C GLY A 116 4.92 -7.13 -10.39
N ALA A 117 5.55 -7.14 -9.21
CA ALA A 117 4.83 -7.38 -7.96
C ALA A 117 3.89 -6.22 -7.63
N GLY A 118 2.77 -6.53 -6.96
CA GLY A 118 1.85 -5.51 -6.46
C GLY A 118 2.54 -4.48 -5.56
N MET A 119 3.53 -4.91 -4.75
CA MET A 119 4.33 -4.00 -3.90
C MET A 119 5.22 -3.03 -4.70
N GLY A 120 5.41 -3.26 -6.01
CA GLY A 120 6.04 -2.31 -6.93
C GLY A 120 5.13 -1.16 -7.35
N GLN A 121 3.83 -1.20 -7.00
CA GLN A 121 2.90 -0.10 -7.26
C GLN A 121 2.89 0.85 -6.06
N ILE A 122 3.15 2.14 -6.28
CA ILE A 122 3.29 3.14 -5.21
C ILE A 122 2.07 3.17 -4.29
N ALA A 123 0.86 3.11 -4.85
CA ALA A 123 -0.37 3.12 -4.06
C ALA A 123 -0.49 1.91 -3.11
N TYR A 124 -0.09 0.72 -3.56
CA TYR A 124 -0.15 -0.50 -2.74
C TYR A 124 0.91 -0.48 -1.66
N ALA A 125 2.12 -0.03 -2.01
CA ALA A 125 3.19 0.16 -1.05
C ALA A 125 2.80 1.19 0.02
N ALA A 126 2.28 2.35 -0.37
CA ALA A 126 1.83 3.38 0.56
C ALA A 126 0.72 2.87 1.50
N ALA A 127 -0.27 2.15 0.95
CA ALA A 127 -1.34 1.52 1.73
C ALA A 127 -0.79 0.52 2.76
N TYR A 128 0.10 -0.39 2.33
CA TYR A 128 0.70 -1.36 3.22
C TYR A 128 1.56 -0.71 4.30
N ILE A 129 2.44 0.22 3.90
CA ILE A 129 3.38 0.92 4.78
C ILE A 129 2.61 1.69 5.85
N ARG A 130 1.59 2.48 5.48
CA ARG A 130 0.82 3.26 6.46
C ARG A 130 0.12 2.38 7.49
N ALA A 131 -0.36 1.21 7.07
CA ALA A 131 -1.15 0.32 7.92
C ALA A 131 -0.30 -0.62 8.79
N ASN A 132 0.96 -0.90 8.40
CA ASN A 132 1.74 -2.00 9.00
C ASN A 132 3.18 -1.61 9.36
N MET A 133 3.64 -0.41 8.99
CA MET A 133 5.02 0.02 9.22
C MET A 133 5.07 1.37 9.95
N PRO A 134 6.08 1.57 10.83
CA PRO A 134 7.09 0.60 11.28
C PRO A 134 6.51 -0.55 12.14
N VAL A 135 7.34 -1.55 12.45
CA VAL A 135 6.94 -2.69 13.31
C VAL A 135 6.37 -2.17 14.64
N GLY A 136 5.21 -2.70 15.03
CA GLY A 136 4.48 -2.27 16.24
C GLY A 136 3.36 -1.27 15.97
N VAL A 137 3.24 -0.75 14.75
CA VAL A 137 2.12 0.07 14.28
C VAL A 137 0.98 -0.83 13.78
N ASP A 138 -0.26 -0.36 13.93
CA ASP A 138 -1.43 -0.92 13.27
C ASP A 138 -2.21 0.15 12.50
N TYR A 139 -3.14 -0.31 11.66
CA TYR A 139 -3.96 0.55 10.81
C TYR A 139 -4.89 1.50 11.58
N LYS A 140 -5.15 1.26 12.87
CA LYS A 140 -5.97 2.13 13.72
C LYS A 140 -5.15 3.30 14.25
N ASN A 141 -3.86 3.09 14.46
CA ASN A 141 -2.93 4.08 15.00
C ASN A 141 -1.68 4.22 14.11
N PRO A 142 -1.85 4.65 12.85
CA PRO A 142 -0.73 4.78 11.91
C PRO A 142 0.25 5.86 12.40
N LEU A 143 1.53 5.54 12.42
CA LEU A 143 2.58 6.50 12.78
C LEU A 143 2.83 7.52 11.67
N LEU A 144 2.91 7.03 10.42
CA LEU A 144 3.19 7.87 9.27
C LEU A 144 1.94 8.64 8.82
N SER A 145 2.15 9.90 8.43
CA SER A 145 1.10 10.63 7.73
C SER A 145 0.79 9.97 6.38
N VAL A 146 -0.34 10.35 5.78
CA VAL A 146 -0.67 9.90 4.41
C VAL A 146 0.47 10.30 3.46
N GLN A 147 0.92 11.55 3.49
CA GLN A 147 1.97 12.04 2.60
C GLN A 147 3.28 11.26 2.77
N ASP A 148 3.71 11.03 4.02
CA ASP A 148 4.96 10.31 4.30
C ASP A 148 4.92 8.88 3.78
N ALA A 149 3.79 8.18 3.93
CA ALA A 149 3.61 6.83 3.41
C ALA A 149 3.74 6.76 1.88
N TRP A 150 3.18 7.76 1.18
CA TRP A 150 3.32 7.89 -0.28
C TRP A 150 4.75 8.24 -0.71
N ASP A 151 5.40 9.16 0.00
CA ASP A 151 6.75 9.60 -0.31
C ASP A 151 7.77 8.47 -0.08
N VAL A 152 7.69 7.75 1.05
CA VAL A 152 8.60 6.62 1.32
C VAL A 152 8.34 5.43 0.40
N ALA A 153 7.09 5.20 -0.02
CA ALA A 153 6.78 4.23 -1.06
C ALA A 153 7.44 4.60 -2.40
N ALA A 154 7.38 5.88 -2.80
CA ALA A 154 8.05 6.37 -4.00
C ALA A 154 9.57 6.22 -3.91
N TYR A 155 10.16 6.51 -2.75
CA TYR A 155 11.59 6.28 -2.49
C TYR A 155 11.96 4.80 -2.64
N MET A 156 11.22 3.89 -1.99
CA MET A 156 11.43 2.45 -2.10
C MET A 156 11.37 1.95 -3.56
N ILE A 157 10.39 2.43 -4.33
CA ILE A 157 10.14 1.95 -5.69
C ILE A 157 11.14 2.54 -6.71
N ALA A 158 11.72 3.70 -6.43
CA ALA A 158 12.74 4.33 -7.29
C ALA A 158 14.07 3.56 -7.36
N HIS A 159 14.31 2.61 -6.44
CA HIS A 159 15.54 1.83 -6.41
C HIS A 159 15.52 0.64 -7.38
N PRO A 160 16.70 0.23 -7.90
CA PRO A 160 16.84 -0.96 -8.74
C PRO A 160 16.33 -2.23 -8.06
N ARG A 161 15.70 -3.10 -8.85
CA ARG A 161 15.17 -4.40 -8.44
C ARG A 161 15.11 -5.34 -9.65
N PRO A 162 14.85 -6.65 -9.46
CA PRO A 162 14.71 -7.56 -10.58
C PRO A 162 13.60 -7.11 -11.55
N ILE A 163 13.86 -7.27 -12.84
CA ILE A 163 12.94 -6.87 -13.90
C ILE A 163 11.76 -7.84 -13.92
N ALA A 164 10.55 -7.30 -14.11
CA ALA A 164 9.36 -8.12 -14.29
C ALA A 164 9.50 -9.01 -15.53
N PRO A 165 9.02 -10.26 -15.49
CA PRO A 165 8.80 -11.03 -16.72
C PRO A 165 7.86 -10.27 -17.66
N ALA A 166 8.00 -10.47 -18.98
CA ALA A 166 7.11 -9.84 -19.96
C ALA A 166 5.63 -10.15 -19.69
N ASN A 167 4.75 -9.15 -19.85
CA ASN A 167 3.32 -9.20 -19.55
C ASN A 167 2.99 -9.67 -18.11
N PRO A 168 3.41 -8.93 -17.07
CA PRO A 168 2.97 -9.24 -15.72
C PRO A 168 1.44 -9.05 -15.65
N PRO A 169 0.69 -9.97 -15.00
CA PRO A 169 -0.73 -9.76 -14.72
C PRO A 169 -0.86 -8.49 -13.89
N VAL A 170 -1.72 -7.59 -14.33
CA VAL A 170 -1.95 -6.33 -13.62
C VAL A 170 -2.89 -6.71 -12.47
N VAL A 171 -2.54 -6.34 -11.24
CA VAL A 171 -3.52 -6.43 -10.15
C VAL A 171 -4.19 -5.08 -10.10
N PRO A 172 -5.40 -4.88 -10.66
CA PRO A 172 -6.07 -3.60 -10.56
C PRO A 172 -6.28 -3.27 -9.09
N MET A 173 -6.02 -2.01 -8.73
CA MET A 173 -6.44 -1.49 -7.44
C MET A 173 -7.95 -1.62 -7.44
N VAL A 174 -8.48 -2.52 -6.61
CA VAL A 174 -9.88 -2.42 -6.22
C VAL A 174 -9.93 -1.25 -5.25
N ILE A 175 -9.92 -0.03 -5.82
CA ILE A 175 -10.58 1.08 -5.16
C ILE A 175 -12.04 0.66 -5.24
N GLU A 176 -12.58 0.03 -4.20
CA GLU A 176 -14.02 0.08 -4.03
C GLU A 176 -14.34 1.57 -4.05
N ASP A 177 -15.06 2.02 -5.08
CA ASP A 177 -15.62 3.36 -5.15
C ASP A 177 -16.49 3.51 -3.88
N LEU A 178 -15.88 4.00 -2.80
CA LEU A 178 -16.64 4.61 -1.73
C LEU A 178 -17.50 5.66 -2.43
N PRO A 179 -18.83 5.66 -2.26
CA PRO A 179 -19.65 6.69 -2.86
C PRO A 179 -19.11 8.02 -2.35
N ILE A 180 -18.43 8.76 -3.23
CA ILE A 180 -18.14 10.16 -3.02
C ILE A 180 -19.52 10.79 -3.09
N GLU A 181 -20.16 10.99 -1.95
CA GLU A 181 -21.27 11.94 -1.91
C GLU A 181 -20.69 13.26 -2.44
N PRO A 182 -21.25 13.80 -3.54
CA PRO A 182 -20.78 15.09 -4.03
C PRO A 182 -20.90 16.08 -2.86
N PRO A 183 -19.92 16.99 -2.70
CA PRO A 183 -20.07 18.06 -1.72
C PRO A 183 -21.43 18.72 -1.97
N PRO A 184 -22.27 18.93 -0.95
CA PRO A 184 -23.57 19.54 -1.14
C PRO A 184 -23.39 20.84 -1.92
N ASP A 185 -24.17 20.98 -2.99
CA ASP A 185 -24.03 22.06 -3.97
C ASP A 185 -23.82 23.40 -3.25
N ALA A 186 -22.76 24.11 -3.64
CA ALA A 186 -22.45 25.45 -3.14
C ALA A 186 -23.50 26.52 -3.55
N GLU A 187 -24.67 26.10 -4.05
CA GLU A 187 -25.80 26.94 -4.43
C GLU A 187 -27.07 26.70 -3.60
N ALA A 188 -26.98 26.00 -2.46
CA ALA A 188 -27.99 26.16 -1.41
C ALA A 188 -27.74 27.49 -0.66
N ALA A 189 -27.96 28.60 -1.35
CA ALA A 189 -28.06 29.92 -0.74
C ALA A 189 -29.07 29.87 0.41
N LEU A 190 -28.61 30.19 1.62
CA LEU A 190 -29.50 30.54 2.73
C LEU A 190 -30.41 31.70 2.25
N PRO A 191 -31.73 31.60 2.38
CA PRO A 191 -32.61 32.67 1.93
C PRO A 191 -32.43 33.90 2.83
N GLY A 192 -31.91 34.98 2.23
CA GLY A 192 -32.12 36.35 2.69
C GLY A 192 -31.20 36.85 3.80
N GLN A 193 -29.98 37.23 3.45
CA GLN A 193 -29.33 38.33 4.15
C GLN A 193 -28.43 39.12 3.18
N GLU A 194 -28.98 40.20 2.62
CA GLU A 194 -28.21 41.19 1.87
C GLU A 194 -27.16 41.82 2.80
N LEU A 195 -25.89 41.48 2.57
CA LEU A 195 -24.77 42.22 3.11
C LEU A 195 -24.46 43.39 2.18
N THR A 196 -25.16 44.50 2.36
CA THR A 196 -24.68 45.79 1.88
C THR A 196 -23.49 46.23 2.75
N PRO A 197 -22.33 46.57 2.19
CA PRO A 197 -21.21 47.08 2.97
C PRO A 197 -21.53 48.50 3.45
N ASP A 198 -21.69 48.69 4.77
CA ASP A 198 -21.76 50.02 5.38
C ASP A 198 -20.34 50.60 5.47
N LEU A 199 -20.05 51.56 4.58
CA LEU A 199 -18.78 52.28 4.48
C LEU A 199 -18.65 53.44 5.50
N THR A 200 -19.46 53.50 6.56
CA THR A 200 -19.47 54.67 7.47
C THR A 200 -18.68 54.54 8.77
N THR A 201 -17.94 53.45 9.02
CA THR A 201 -17.13 53.35 10.26
C THR A 201 -15.63 53.55 10.01
N GLN A 202 -15.13 54.71 10.44
CA GLN A 202 -13.70 55.02 10.47
C GLN A 202 -12.94 54.26 11.58
N PRO A 203 -11.62 54.01 11.43
CA PRO A 203 -10.82 53.30 12.42
C PRO A 203 -10.53 54.21 13.63
N GLY A 204 -11.13 53.88 14.77
CA GLY A 204 -10.88 54.56 16.04
C GLY A 204 -9.51 54.21 16.63
N GLY A 205 -8.60 55.19 16.57
CA GLY A 205 -7.86 55.73 17.72
C GLY A 205 -7.12 54.78 18.67
N ARG A 206 -5.79 54.90 18.65
CA ARG A 206 -4.85 54.43 19.69
C ARG A 206 -4.85 55.37 20.90
N ALA A 207 -4.42 54.83 22.04
CA ALA A 207 -3.82 55.49 23.23
C ALA A 207 -4.80 55.82 24.41
N PRO A 208 -4.30 56.09 25.63
CA PRO A 208 -2.91 56.31 26.07
C PRO A 208 -2.21 55.09 26.68
#